data_AF-A0A538AKF5-F1
#
_entry.id   AF-A0A538AKF5-F1
#
_cell.length_a   1.000
_cell.length_b   1.000
_cell.length_c   1.000
_cell.angle_alpha   90.00
_cell.angle_beta   90.00
_cell.angle_gamma   90.00
#
_symmetry.space_group_name_H-M   'P 1'
#
loop_
_entity.id
_entity.type
_entity.pdbx_description
1 polymer ?
#
loop_
_entity_poly.entity_id
_entity_poly.type
_entity_poly.pdbx_seq_one_letter_code
_entity_poly.pdbx_strand_id
1 'polypeptide(L)'
;MRKAYEHQFLNRIVRIRHRLGLPTPEPPARRWYRTGEAALFLGVSTKSVLRWTASGFLRCERAGYWAHRYYAVEELLRVQCQLNT
;
A
#
# COMPACT_ATOMS: atom_id res chain seq x y z
N MET A 1 1.30 22.98 1.77
CA MET A 1 0.13 22.44 1.03
C MET A 1 0.49 21.72 -0.28
N ARG A 2 1.36 22.28 -1.14
CA ARG A 2 1.68 21.73 -2.48
C ARG A 2 2.02 20.23 -2.51
N LYS A 3 2.92 19.77 -1.62
CA LYS A 3 3.37 18.37 -1.52
C LYS A 3 2.26 17.35 -1.20
N ALA A 4 1.24 17.75 -0.43
CA ALA A 4 0.15 16.86 -0.04
C ALA A 4 -0.80 16.58 -1.22
N TYR A 5 -1.12 17.63 -1.99
CA TYR A 5 -1.93 17.51 -3.20
C TYR A 5 -1.23 16.70 -4.28
N GLU A 6 0.07 16.92 -4.46
CA GLU A 6 0.90 16.15 -5.38
C GLU A 6 0.87 14.65 -5.04
N HIS A 7 0.99 14.31 -3.75
CA HIS A 7 0.86 12.93 -3.29
C HIS A 7 -0.52 12.31 -3.58
N GLN A 8 -1.60 13.06 -3.36
CA GLN A 8 -2.95 12.60 -3.66
C GLN A 8 -3.17 12.37 -5.16
N PHE A 9 -2.65 13.28 -5.99
CA PHE A 9 -2.71 13.18 -7.45
C PHE A 9 -1.93 11.96 -7.95
N LEU A 10 -0.68 11.80 -7.51
CA LEU A 10 0.17 10.64 -7.87
C LEU A 10 -0.50 9.32 -7.45
N ASN A 11 -1.02 9.25 -6.23
CA ASN A 11 -1.76 8.07 -5.75
C ASN A 11 -2.99 7.76 -6.62
N ARG A 12 -3.66 8.78 -7.15
CA ARG A 12 -4.81 8.58 -8.05
C ARG A 12 -4.36 8.08 -9.42
N ILE A 13 -3.29 8.63 -9.98
CA ILE A 13 -2.72 8.17 -11.25
C ILE A 13 -2.27 6.72 -11.16
N VAL A 14 -1.59 6.32 -10.08
CA VAL A 14 -1.15 4.93 -9.91
C VAL A 14 -2.34 3.96 -9.88
N ARG A 15 -3.41 4.30 -9.16
CA ARG A 15 -4.63 3.46 -9.11
C ARG A 15 -5.28 3.30 -10.47
N ILE A 16 -5.32 4.38 -11.27
CA ILE A 16 -5.87 4.33 -12.62
C ILE A 16 -5.01 3.43 -13.50
N ARG A 17 -3.68 3.59 -13.45
CA ARG A 17 -2.74 2.74 -14.20
C ARG A 17 -2.90 1.27 -13.85
N HIS A 18 -2.98 0.94 -12.56
CA HIS A 18 -3.21 -0.43 -12.10
C HIS A 18 -4.52 -1.02 -12.65
N ARG A 19 -5.63 -0.27 -12.60
CA ARG A 19 -6.92 -0.72 -13.15
C ARG A 19 -6.89 -0.96 -14.66
N LEU A 20 -6.05 -0.22 -15.38
CA LEU A 20 -5.88 -0.33 -16.82
C LEU A 20 -4.79 -1.34 -17.22
N GLY A 21 -4.20 -2.07 -16.27
CA GLY A 21 -3.08 -2.99 -16.54
C GLY A 21 -1.81 -2.28 -17.03
N LEU A 22 -1.70 -0.97 -16.81
CA LEU A 22 -0.54 -0.18 -17.23
C LEU A 22 0.61 -0.31 -16.23
N PRO A 23 1.87 -0.20 -16.67
CA PRO A 23 3.03 -0.27 -15.79
C PRO A 23 2.89 0.73 -14.63
N THR A 24 2.94 0.26 -13.39
CA THR A 24 2.93 1.11 -12.21
C THR A 24 4.34 1.19 -11.63
N PRO A 25 4.73 2.34 -11.04
CA PRO A 25 6.02 2.43 -10.37
C PRO A 25 6.04 1.39 -9.25
N GLU A 26 6.97 0.44 -9.36
CA GLU A 26 7.19 -0.54 -8.31
C GLU A 26 7.72 0.19 -7.07
N PRO A 27 7.18 -0.13 -5.88
CA PRO A 27 7.74 0.41 -4.65
C PRO A 27 9.19 -0.11 -4.52
N PRO A 28 10.11 0.68 -3.94
CA PRO A 28 11.50 0.25 -3.77
C PRO A 28 11.53 -1.08 -3.00
N ALA A 29 12.38 -2.01 -3.44
CA ALA A 29 12.56 -3.29 -2.78
C ALA A 29 13.00 -3.08 -1.32
N ARG A 30 12.10 -3.35 -0.38
CA ARG A 30 12.31 -3.16 1.05
C ARG A 30 11.67 -4.31 1.81
N ARG A 31 12.23 -4.62 2.98
CA ARG A 31 11.65 -5.61 3.89
C ARG A 31 10.35 -5.11 4.53
N TRP A 32 10.25 -3.80 4.75
CA TRP A 32 9.14 -3.16 5.45
C TRP A 32 8.64 -1.94 4.68
N TYR A 33 7.31 -1.86 4.57
CA TYR A 33 6.62 -0.80 3.85
C TYR A 33 5.70 -0.02 4.78
N ARG A 34 5.64 1.31 4.65
CA ARG A 34 4.62 2.13 5.31
C ARG A 34 3.28 1.98 4.61
N THR A 35 2.17 2.36 5.25
CA THR A 35 0.81 2.22 4.69
C THR A 35 0.64 2.78 3.26
N GLY A 36 1.28 3.91 2.95
CA GLY A 36 1.23 4.48 1.59
C GLY A 36 1.97 3.62 0.56
N GLU A 37 3.15 3.12 0.93
CA GLU A 37 3.97 2.25 0.07
C GLU A 37 3.31 0.87 -0.09
N ALA A 38 2.70 0.32 0.96
CA ALA A 38 1.92 -0.92 0.90
C ALA A 38 0.69 -0.78 -0.02
N ALA A 39 0.02 0.37 0.00
CA ALA A 39 -1.09 0.64 -0.90
C ALA A 39 -0.64 0.71 -2.37
N LEU A 40 0.55 1.28 -2.61
CA LEU A 40 1.19 1.30 -3.93
C LEU A 40 1.52 -0.12 -4.40
N PHE A 41 2.17 -0.91 -3.54
CA PHE A 41 2.53 -2.31 -3.79
C PHE A 41 1.32 -3.15 -4.23
N LEU A 42 0.22 -3.01 -3.50
CA LEU A 42 -1.00 -3.78 -3.73
C LEU A 42 -1.92 -3.17 -4.81
N GLY A 43 -1.60 -2.00 -5.35
CA GLY A 43 -2.45 -1.31 -6.33
C GLY A 43 -3.79 -0.79 -5.79
N VAL A 44 -3.91 -0.60 -4.46
CA VAL A 44 -5.18 -0.24 -3.79
C VAL A 44 -5.14 1.14 -3.13
N SER A 45 -6.24 1.51 -2.47
CA SER A 45 -6.27 2.73 -1.67
C SER A 45 -5.67 2.53 -0.29
N THR A 46 -5.03 3.55 0.27
CA THR A 46 -4.56 3.55 1.67
C THR A 46 -5.70 3.25 2.65
N LYS A 47 -6.94 3.67 2.33
CA LYS A 47 -8.13 3.37 3.12
C LYS A 47 -8.47 1.87 3.11
N SER A 48 -8.28 1.20 1.96
CA SER A 48 -8.45 -0.26 1.84
C SER A 48 -7.44 -1.00 2.72
N VAL A 49 -6.15 -0.61 2.64
CA VAL A 49 -5.09 -1.17 3.48
C VAL A 49 -5.46 -1.04 4.96
N LEU A 50 -5.85 0.16 5.42
CA LEU A 50 -6.22 0.38 6.82
C LEU A 50 -7.44 -0.44 7.25
N ARG A 51 -8.44 -0.60 6.38
CA ARG A 51 -9.63 -1.42 6.64
C ARG A 51 -9.26 -2.90 6.76
N TRP A 52 -8.41 -3.40 5.88
CA TRP A 52 -7.91 -4.78 5.93
C TRP A 52 -7.06 -5.06 7.16
N THR A 53 -6.24 -4.09 7.57
CA THR A 53 -5.50 -4.18 8.83
C THR A 53 -6.44 -4.23 10.03
N ALA A 54 -7.48 -3.39 10.03
CA ALA A 54 -8.47 -3.36 11.11
C ALA A 54 -9.27 -4.67 11.19
N SER A 55 -9.53 -5.33 10.05
CA SER A 55 -10.22 -6.63 10.02
C SER A 55 -9.30 -7.83 10.26
N GLY A 56 -7.99 -7.62 10.43
CA GLY A 56 -7.00 -8.71 10.57
C GLY A 56 -6.67 -9.45 9.27
N PHE A 57 -7.20 -9.01 8.12
CA PHE A 57 -6.88 -9.60 6.82
C PHE A 57 -5.45 -9.30 6.39
N LEU A 58 -4.92 -8.13 6.75
CA LEU A 58 -3.55 -7.71 6.46
C LEU A 58 -2.80 -7.45 7.77
N ARG A 59 -1.73 -8.20 8.03
CA ARG A 59 -0.93 -8.07 9.25
C ARG A 59 0.03 -6.88 9.14
N CYS A 60 0.26 -6.19 10.25
CA CYS A 60 1.24 -5.11 10.32
C CYS A 60 1.94 -5.09 11.68
N GLU A 61 3.18 -4.60 11.69
CA GLU A 61 3.87 -4.22 12.91
C GLU A 61 3.63 -2.72 13.20
N ARG A 62 3.43 -2.40 14.48
CA ARG A 62 3.29 -1.02 14.95
C ARG A 62 4.59 -0.59 15.62
N ALA A 63 5.14 0.54 15.22
CA ALA A 63 6.24 1.14 15.97
C ALA A 63 5.69 1.71 17.28
N GLY A 64 6.17 1.23 18.43
CA GLY A 64 5.52 1.48 19.74
C GLY A 64 5.17 2.94 20.04
N TYR A 65 6.02 3.90 19.67
CA TYR A 65 5.85 5.33 20.01
C TYR A 65 5.07 6.15 18.97
N TRP A 66 4.93 5.66 17.73
CA TRP A 66 4.26 6.38 16.65
C TRP A 66 3.27 5.45 15.96
N ALA A 67 2.03 5.88 15.76
CA ALA A 67 0.95 5.11 15.12
C ALA A 67 1.21 4.69 13.64
N HIS A 68 2.47 4.73 13.20
CA HIS A 68 2.94 4.18 11.95
C HIS A 68 2.82 2.66 11.94
N ARG A 69 2.23 2.17 10.85
CA ARG A 69 2.08 0.75 10.55
C ARG A 69 3.11 0.39 9.49
N TYR A 70 3.82 -0.70 9.74
CA TYR A 70 4.81 -1.28 8.86
C TYR A 70 4.31 -2.65 8.40
N TYR A 71 4.42 -2.90 7.11
CA TYR A 71 3.93 -4.10 6.46
C TYR A 71 5.14 -4.85 5.90
N ALA A 72 5.29 -6.12 6.30
CA ALA A 72 6.34 -6.99 5.80
C ALA A 72 6.09 -7.30 4.31
N VAL A 73 7.15 -7.41 3.52
CA VAL A 73 7.02 -7.72 2.08
C VAL A 73 6.34 -9.06 1.84
N GLU A 74 6.62 -10.06 2.68
CA GLU A 74 6.06 -11.41 2.60
C GLU A 74 4.53 -11.39 2.78
N GLU A 75 4.05 -10.55 3.68
CA GLU A 75 2.62 -10.36 3.93
C GLU A 75 1.93 -9.62 2.78
N LEU A 76 2.61 -8.65 2.16
CA LEU A 76 2.09 -7.95 0.98
C LEU A 76 2.01 -8.88 -0.23
N LEU A 77 3.03 -9.72 -0.45
CA LEU A 77 3.03 -10.73 -1.50
C LEU A 77 1.90 -11.74 -1.31
N ARG A 78 1.69 -12.23 -0.08
CA ARG A 78 0.58 -13.12 0.26
C ARG A 78 -0.78 -12.53 -0.16
N VAL A 79 -1.02 -11.26 0.16
CA VAL A 79 -2.26 -10.58 -0.21
C VAL A 79 -2.33 -10.31 -1.71
N GLN A 80 -1.23 -9.93 -2.35
CA GLN A 80 -1.18 -9.71 -3.80
C GLN A 80 -1.56 -10.95 -4.58
N CYS A 81 -1.05 -12.13 -4.20
CA CYS A 81 -1.45 -13.40 -4.81
C CYS A 81 -2.97 -13.65 -4.70
N GLN A 82 -3.57 -13.31 -3.54
CA GLN A 82 -5.01 -13.45 -3.33
C GLN A 82 -5.86 -12.47 -4.15
N LEU A 83 -5.32 -11.31 -4.54
CA LEU A 83 -6.02 -10.32 -5.36
C LEU A 83 -5.99 -10.64 -6.86
N ASN A 84 -4.98 -11.40 -7.29
CA ASN A 84 -4.79 -11.81 -8.69
C ASN A 84 -5.41 -13.19 -9.01
N THR A 85 -5.98 -13.86 -8.01
CA THR A 85 -6.75 -15.11 -8.17
C THR A 85 -8.23 -14.77 -8.36
#